data_AF-A0AAN6ZYS1-F1
#
_entry.id   AF-A0AAN6ZYS1-F1
#
_cell.length_a   1.000
_cell.length_b   1.000
_cell.length_c   1.000
_cell.angle_alpha   90.00
_cell.angle_beta   90.00
_cell.angle_gamma   90.00
#
_symmetry.space_group_name_H-M   'P 1'
#
loop_
_entity.id
_entity.type
_entity.pdbx_description
1 polymer ?
#
loop_
_entity_poly.entity_id
_entity_poly.type
_entity_poly.pdbx_seq_one_letter_code
_entity_poly.pdbx_strand_id
1 'polypeptide(L)'
;MDAFGGSSATGTLPAQQPPVRRTQNGTPLHAREGEGVSSAKWYFAYGANMSPAVFLGRRQIQPLRTEVARIPRWGLCFNVLGIPYAEPGNGGLRRLDDDEVASERAAVHGIAYLLTADDLRRIVLSEGGGVGYKVTQLDGVVLKDGLTVPMNTLMGRHKLGRAGERLPSERYKNVLARAASEQGLPDWYQQRLENQPTFKPRDTRWYQLGVKLFLPFWIKMAILVEKAAHRLQTADGHAPAWFLAGFDVLFWIMWTYHDCIHSVIFGRGDGL
;
A
#
# COMPACT_ATOMS: atom_id res chain seq x y z
N MET A 1 -14.27 -44.45 69.16
CA MET A 1 -13.01 -43.97 69.74
C MET A 1 -12.70 -42.64 69.06
N ASP A 2 -13.16 -41.57 69.71
CA ASP A 2 -12.53 -40.26 69.96
C ASP A 2 -11.61 -39.69 68.85
N ALA A 3 -11.94 -38.58 68.18
CA ALA A 3 -12.09 -37.18 68.62
C ALA A 3 -10.76 -36.36 68.59
N PHE A 4 -10.91 -35.07 68.27
CA PHE A 4 -9.94 -33.95 68.16
C PHE A 4 -9.25 -33.78 66.78
N GLY A 5 -9.26 -32.63 66.08
CA GLY A 5 -9.72 -31.27 66.39
C GLY A 5 -8.74 -30.22 65.85
N GLY A 6 -9.24 -29.17 65.16
CA GLY A 6 -8.55 -27.89 64.87
C GLY A 6 -7.81 -27.83 63.51
N SER A 7 -8.17 -27.07 62.47
CA SER A 7 -8.57 -25.66 62.23
C SER A 7 -7.43 -24.77 61.71
N SER A 8 -7.63 -24.23 60.49
CA SER A 8 -7.13 -22.94 59.95
C SER A 8 -5.62 -22.84 59.65
N ALA A 9 -5.09 -22.14 58.63
CA ALA A 9 -5.57 -21.14 57.69
C ALA A 9 -4.59 -21.01 56.49
N THR A 10 -5.13 -20.68 55.32
CA THR A 10 -4.69 -19.66 54.32
C THR A 10 -3.21 -19.45 53.99
N GLY A 11 -2.86 -19.52 52.70
CA GLY A 11 -1.60 -18.98 52.18
C GLY A 11 -1.43 -19.10 50.65
N THR A 12 -2.27 -18.41 49.87
CA THR A 12 -2.09 -18.24 48.42
C THR A 12 -0.88 -17.37 48.14
N LEU A 13 0.17 -17.93 47.53
CA LEU A 13 1.38 -17.22 47.13
C LEU A 13 1.09 -16.23 45.98
N PRO A 14 1.46 -14.93 46.09
CA PRO A 14 1.31 -14.00 44.99
C PRO A 14 2.43 -14.19 43.95
N ALA A 15 2.06 -14.14 42.67
CA ALA A 15 2.97 -14.14 41.54
C ALA A 15 3.86 -12.89 41.54
N GLN A 16 5.17 -13.09 41.51
CA GLN A 16 6.15 -12.00 41.44
C GLN A 16 6.13 -11.34 40.04
N GLN A 17 5.90 -10.03 40.00
CA GLN A 17 6.05 -9.22 38.79
C GLN A 17 7.54 -8.95 38.51
N PRO A 18 7.96 -8.91 37.23
CA PRO A 18 9.34 -8.56 36.87
C PRO A 18 9.65 -7.08 37.20
N PRO A 19 10.93 -6.73 37.45
CA PRO A 19 11.30 -5.44 38.03
C PRO A 19 11.10 -4.26 37.06
N VAL A 20 10.41 -3.23 37.53
CA VAL A 20 10.26 -1.93 36.86
C VAL A 20 11.57 -1.15 36.97
N ARG A 21 12.24 -0.86 35.85
CA ARG A 21 13.36 0.10 35.80
C ARG A 21 12.83 1.51 36.07
N ARG A 22 13.22 2.10 37.21
CA ARG A 22 13.04 3.53 37.52
C ARG A 22 14.21 4.34 36.98
N THR A 23 13.92 5.45 36.30
CA THR A 23 14.88 6.53 36.07
C THR A 23 14.88 7.49 37.24
N GLN A 24 16.06 8.01 37.61
CA GLN A 24 16.20 9.13 38.54
C GLN A 24 15.65 10.39 37.87
N ASN A 25 14.41 10.77 38.20
CA ASN A 25 13.86 12.14 38.24
C ASN A 25 12.34 12.03 38.41
N GLY A 26 11.86 12.27 39.63
CA GLY A 26 10.47 12.12 40.05
C GLY A 26 9.55 13.22 39.55
N THR A 27 9.27 13.25 38.26
CA THR A 27 8.16 14.03 37.69
C THR A 27 7.14 13.07 37.10
N PRO A 28 5.86 13.10 37.53
CA PRO A 28 4.83 12.31 36.90
C PRO A 28 4.71 12.77 35.44
N LEU A 29 4.98 11.87 34.49
CA LEU A 29 4.45 12.01 33.14
C LEU A 29 2.93 11.90 33.28
N HIS A 30 2.27 13.04 33.48
CA HIS A 30 0.91 13.17 32.99
C HIS A 30 0.97 12.79 31.51
N ALA A 31 0.52 11.58 31.21
CA ALA A 31 0.08 11.24 29.87
C ALA A 31 -0.83 12.37 29.44
N ARG A 32 -0.43 13.11 28.40
CA ARG A 32 -1.28 14.10 27.75
C ARG A 32 -2.38 13.33 27.00
N GLU A 33 -3.34 12.81 27.75
CA GLU A 33 -4.64 12.37 27.25
C GLU A 33 -5.37 13.62 26.76
N GLY A 34 -5.13 13.99 25.50
CA GLY A 34 -5.79 15.15 24.88
C GLY A 34 -5.20 15.60 23.54
N GLU A 35 -3.91 15.39 23.28
CA GLU A 35 -3.27 15.90 22.03
C GLU A 35 -3.20 14.85 20.89
N GLY A 36 -3.39 13.55 21.19
CA GLY A 36 -3.18 12.46 20.22
C GLY A 36 -4.31 12.19 19.23
N VAL A 37 -5.57 12.53 19.56
CA VAL A 37 -6.75 12.21 18.71
C VAL A 37 -7.10 13.35 17.75
N SER A 38 -6.74 14.59 18.09
CA SER A 38 -7.05 15.82 17.30
C SER A 38 -6.30 15.89 15.95
N SER A 39 -5.20 15.14 15.78
CA SER A 39 -4.38 15.14 14.56
C SER A 39 -4.51 13.87 13.71
N ALA A 40 -5.41 12.95 14.09
CA ALA A 40 -5.56 11.68 13.39
C ALA A 40 -6.11 11.88 11.97
N LYS A 41 -5.58 11.13 11.00
CA LYS A 41 -5.94 11.22 9.58
C LYS A 41 -6.25 9.85 9.03
N TRP A 42 -7.30 9.77 8.23
CA TRP A 42 -7.61 8.56 7.47
C TRP A 42 -6.64 8.41 6.30
N TYR A 43 -6.14 7.19 6.12
CA TYR A 43 -5.36 6.73 4.97
C TYR A 43 -6.12 5.59 4.28
N PHE A 44 -6.47 5.78 3.01
CA PHE A 44 -7.15 4.78 2.19
C PHE A 44 -6.16 3.99 1.36
N ALA A 45 -6.09 2.69 1.61
CA ALA A 45 -5.31 1.72 0.85
C ALA A 45 -6.22 0.93 -0.11
N TYR A 46 -5.85 0.90 -1.39
CA TYR A 46 -6.54 0.12 -2.42
C TYR A 46 -5.61 -0.86 -3.17
N GLY A 47 -4.30 -0.83 -2.84
CA GLY A 47 -3.26 -1.65 -3.44
C GLY A 47 -2.62 -2.60 -2.43
N ALA A 48 -1.32 -2.86 -2.58
CA ALA A 48 -0.57 -3.75 -1.68
C ALA A 48 -0.62 -3.34 -0.19
N ASN A 49 -0.88 -2.07 0.10
CA ASN A 49 -1.03 -1.56 1.46
C ASN A 49 -2.33 -1.98 2.15
N MET A 50 -3.26 -2.67 1.47
CA MET A 50 -4.42 -3.30 2.12
C MET A 50 -4.00 -4.50 3.01
N SER A 51 -2.84 -5.10 2.73
CA SER A 51 -2.38 -6.27 3.48
C SER A 51 -1.86 -5.86 4.88
N PRO A 52 -2.40 -6.44 5.97
CA PRO A 52 -1.90 -6.19 7.31
C PRO A 52 -0.43 -6.57 7.49
N ALA A 53 0.06 -7.61 6.81
CA ALA A 53 1.46 -8.04 6.89
C ALA A 53 2.43 -6.96 6.37
N VAL A 54 2.02 -6.23 5.33
CA VAL A 54 2.76 -5.11 4.75
C VAL A 54 2.69 -3.88 5.66
N PHE A 55 1.55 -3.67 6.32
CA PHE A 55 1.25 -2.47 7.11
C PHE A 55 1.79 -2.54 8.56
N LEU A 56 1.46 -3.61 9.29
CA LEU A 56 1.88 -3.85 10.67
C LEU A 56 3.32 -4.38 10.74
N GLY A 57 3.73 -5.21 9.77
CA GLY A 57 5.04 -5.86 9.76
C GLY A 57 6.15 -4.94 9.24
N ARG A 58 6.23 -4.77 7.92
CA ARG A 58 7.34 -4.05 7.27
C ARG A 58 7.43 -2.57 7.67
N ARG A 59 6.29 -1.92 7.95
CA ARG A 59 6.22 -0.48 8.28
C ARG A 59 6.10 -0.18 9.77
N GLN A 60 5.82 -1.18 10.61
CA GLN A 60 5.63 -1.01 12.06
C GLN A 60 4.62 0.09 12.43
N ILE A 61 3.58 0.26 11.61
CA ILE A 61 2.51 1.23 11.84
C ILE A 61 1.36 0.51 12.53
N GLN A 62 0.88 1.03 13.66
CA GLN A 62 -0.30 0.51 14.35
C GLN A 62 -1.48 1.46 14.14
N PRO A 63 -2.46 1.11 13.29
CA PRO A 63 -3.61 1.97 13.06
C PRO A 63 -4.47 2.10 14.32
N LEU A 64 -4.97 3.31 14.57
CA LEU A 64 -5.93 3.61 15.64
C LEU A 64 -7.28 2.96 15.38
N ARG A 65 -7.68 2.87 14.10
CA ARG A 65 -8.87 2.17 13.61
C ARG A 65 -8.62 1.63 12.21
N THR A 66 -9.29 0.54 11.88
CA THR A 66 -9.26 -0.08 10.55
C THR A 66 -10.71 -0.33 10.13
N GLU A 67 -11.11 0.20 8.98
CA GLU A 67 -12.47 0.07 8.47
C GLU A 67 -12.44 -0.26 6.97
N VAL A 68 -13.43 -1.01 6.50
CA VAL A 68 -13.64 -1.17 5.05
C VAL A 68 -14.31 0.09 4.52
N ALA A 69 -13.79 0.62 3.41
CA ALA A 69 -14.28 1.84 2.81
C ALA A 69 -14.29 1.77 1.28
N ARG A 70 -14.97 2.74 0.66
CA ARG A 70 -14.94 2.97 -0.77
C ARG A 70 -14.72 4.43 -1.12
N ILE A 71 -14.20 4.72 -2.31
CA ILE A 71 -14.16 6.08 -2.85
C ILE A 71 -15.13 6.15 -4.06
N PRO A 72 -16.32 6.76 -3.92
CA PRO A 72 -17.43 6.59 -4.87
C PRO A 72 -17.14 6.96 -6.33
N ARG A 73 -16.32 7.99 -6.57
CA ARG A 73 -16.06 8.54 -7.92
C ARG A 73 -14.78 8.01 -8.59
N TRP A 74 -14.20 6.96 -8.03
CA TRP A 74 -12.91 6.43 -8.47
C TRP A 74 -12.97 4.92 -8.61
N GLY A 75 -12.34 4.39 -9.65
CA GLY A 75 -12.19 2.96 -9.87
C GLY A 75 -10.73 2.54 -9.74
N LEU A 76 -10.51 1.30 -9.28
CA LEU A 76 -9.20 0.65 -9.34
C LEU A 76 -8.83 0.42 -10.82
N CYS A 77 -7.62 0.81 -11.18
CA CYS A 77 -7.01 0.55 -12.48
C CYS A 77 -5.53 0.15 -12.29
N PHE A 78 -4.85 -0.22 -13.37
CA PHE A 78 -3.43 -0.61 -13.32
C PHE A 78 -2.59 0.31 -14.20
N ASN A 79 -2.71 1.61 -13.91
CA ASN A 79 -2.10 2.69 -14.69
C ASN A 79 -0.80 3.23 -14.08
N VAL A 80 -0.29 2.63 -12.99
CA VAL A 80 1.01 2.99 -12.44
C VAL A 80 2.05 2.03 -13.01
N LEU A 81 2.76 2.46 -14.04
CA LEU A 81 3.69 1.58 -14.73
C LEU A 81 4.88 1.22 -13.83
N GLY A 82 5.21 -0.07 -13.78
CA GLY A 82 6.45 -0.55 -13.18
C GLY A 82 7.48 -0.91 -14.23
N ILE A 83 8.25 -1.98 -13.98
CA ILE A 83 9.26 -2.47 -14.92
C ILE A 83 8.61 -3.54 -15.80
N PRO A 84 8.65 -3.41 -17.14
CA PRO A 84 8.22 -4.47 -18.06
C PRO A 84 8.88 -5.81 -17.75
N TYR A 85 8.20 -6.91 -18.05
CA TYR A 85 8.61 -8.30 -17.79
C TYR A 85 8.64 -8.72 -16.32
N ALA A 86 8.49 -7.79 -15.37
CA ALA A 86 8.42 -8.08 -13.94
C ALA A 86 7.06 -7.68 -13.36
N GLU A 87 6.90 -6.39 -13.03
CA GLU A 87 5.69 -5.81 -12.42
C GLU A 87 5.19 -4.66 -13.30
N PRO A 88 4.63 -4.96 -14.49
CA PRO A 88 4.42 -3.93 -15.50
C PRO A 88 3.31 -2.93 -15.15
N GLY A 89 2.23 -3.38 -14.49
CA GLY A 89 1.15 -2.52 -14.00
C GLY A 89 0.95 -2.65 -12.49
N ASN A 90 0.98 -1.52 -11.77
CA ASN A 90 0.63 -1.43 -10.37
C ASN A 90 -0.69 -0.67 -10.18
N GLY A 91 -1.32 -0.89 -9.03
CA GLY A 91 -2.62 -0.30 -8.72
C GLY A 91 -2.59 1.23 -8.73
N GLY A 92 -3.51 1.82 -9.49
CA GLY A 92 -3.80 3.25 -9.51
C GLY A 92 -5.29 3.52 -9.40
N LEU A 93 -5.63 4.80 -9.51
CA LEU A 93 -7.00 5.29 -9.45
C LEU A 93 -7.33 6.03 -10.73
N ARG A 94 -8.49 5.72 -11.32
CA ARG A 94 -9.09 6.48 -12.42
C ARG A 94 -10.42 7.06 -12.00
N ARG A 95 -10.76 8.22 -12.56
CA ARG A 95 -12.13 8.76 -12.44
C ARG A 95 -13.10 7.79 -13.11
N LEU A 96 -14.26 7.63 -12.48
CA LEU A 96 -15.41 6.95 -13.07
C LEU A 96 -16.24 7.97 -13.87
N ASP A 97 -16.74 7.53 -15.02
CA ASP A 97 -17.70 8.28 -15.82
C ASP A 97 -19.11 8.20 -15.17
N ASP A 98 -20.03 9.09 -15.51
CA ASP A 98 -21.31 9.21 -14.79
C ASP A 98 -22.14 7.91 -14.81
N ASP A 99 -22.10 7.16 -15.92
CA ASP A 99 -22.74 5.84 -16.04
C ASP A 99 -22.13 4.80 -15.09
N GLU A 100 -20.81 4.87 -14.86
CA GLU A 100 -20.12 3.96 -13.95
C GLU A 100 -20.40 4.32 -12.49
N VAL A 101 -20.49 5.62 -12.17
CA VAL A 101 -20.79 6.11 -10.81
C VAL A 101 -22.15 5.61 -10.32
N ALA A 102 -23.11 5.35 -11.21
CA ALA A 102 -24.41 4.78 -10.88
C ALA A 102 -24.31 3.38 -10.24
N SER A 103 -23.20 2.66 -10.46
CA SER A 103 -22.94 1.36 -9.84
C SER A 103 -21.93 1.48 -8.71
N GLU A 104 -22.35 1.18 -7.48
CA GLU A 104 -21.41 1.09 -6.35
C GLU A 104 -20.30 0.06 -6.58
N ARG A 105 -20.56 -0.94 -7.46
CA ARG A 105 -19.59 -1.97 -7.80
C ARG A 105 -18.44 -1.46 -8.68
N ALA A 106 -18.60 -0.31 -9.33
CA ALA A 106 -17.54 0.33 -10.10
C ALA A 106 -16.50 0.99 -9.19
N ALA A 107 -16.95 1.53 -8.04
CA ALA A 107 -16.12 2.25 -7.09
C ALA A 107 -15.00 1.37 -6.52
N VAL A 108 -13.84 1.98 -6.30
CA VAL A 108 -12.71 1.36 -5.62
C VAL A 108 -13.09 1.11 -4.18
N HIS A 109 -12.93 -0.14 -3.76
CA HIS A 109 -13.06 -0.57 -2.38
C HIS A 109 -11.68 -0.91 -1.83
N GLY A 110 -11.49 -0.67 -0.55
CA GLY A 110 -10.21 -0.80 0.11
C GLY A 110 -10.33 -0.65 1.61
N ILE A 111 -9.19 -0.40 2.25
CA ILE A 111 -9.09 -0.29 3.71
C ILE A 111 -8.77 1.14 4.09
N ALA A 112 -9.60 1.71 4.95
CA ALA A 112 -9.34 2.98 5.61
C ALA A 112 -8.66 2.69 6.96
N TYR A 113 -7.42 3.16 7.11
CA TYR A 113 -6.68 3.14 8.35
C TYR A 113 -6.71 4.53 8.98
N LEU A 114 -7.16 4.66 10.22
CA LEU A 114 -7.04 5.90 10.99
C LEU A 114 -5.66 5.92 11.63
N LEU A 115 -4.84 6.90 11.25
CA LEU A 115 -3.44 6.97 11.63
C LEU A 115 -3.12 8.25 12.39
N THR A 116 -2.06 8.20 13.20
CA THR A 116 -1.42 9.40 13.70
C THR A 116 -0.78 10.18 12.54
N ALA A 117 -0.53 11.48 12.74
CA ALA A 117 0.16 12.28 11.72
C ALA A 117 1.56 11.72 11.38
N ASP A 118 2.26 11.16 12.36
CA ASP A 118 3.60 10.59 12.17
C ASP A 118 3.57 9.26 11.43
N ASP A 119 2.59 8.40 11.71
CA ASP A 119 2.41 7.16 10.95
C ASP A 119 2.03 7.43 9.51
N LEU A 120 1.16 8.42 9.25
CA LEU A 120 0.86 8.85 7.89
C LEU A 120 2.14 9.34 7.19
N ARG A 121 2.96 10.17 7.84
CA ARG A 121 4.25 10.61 7.29
C ARG A 121 5.17 9.44 6.94
N ARG A 122 5.24 8.41 7.80
CA ARG A 122 6.03 7.20 7.52
C ARG A 122 5.55 6.46 6.28
N ILE A 123 4.25 6.40 6.03
CA ILE A 123 3.72 5.85 4.77
C ILE A 123 4.24 6.67 3.61
N VAL A 124 4.04 7.99 3.62
CA VAL A 124 4.50 8.88 2.53
C VAL A 124 5.99 8.71 2.23
N LEU A 125 6.82 8.67 3.27
CA LEU A 125 8.26 8.42 3.17
C LEU A 125 8.60 7.06 2.54
N SER A 126 7.81 6.02 2.88
CA SER A 126 8.04 4.65 2.42
C SER A 126 7.60 4.36 0.97
N GLU A 127 6.78 5.22 0.36
CA GLU A 127 6.27 5.03 -1.02
C GLU A 127 7.28 5.46 -2.10
N GLY A 128 8.58 5.50 -1.76
CA GLY A 128 9.65 5.71 -2.72
C GLY A 128 9.86 7.18 -3.12
N GLY A 129 9.61 8.13 -2.21
CA GLY A 129 10.01 9.53 -2.39
C GLY A 129 9.24 10.32 -3.45
N GLY A 130 8.01 9.90 -3.78
CA GLY A 130 7.16 10.59 -4.75
C GLY A 130 7.40 10.18 -6.21
N VAL A 131 8.23 9.15 -6.44
CA VAL A 131 8.65 8.72 -7.78
C VAL A 131 7.49 8.09 -8.56
N GLY A 132 6.76 7.15 -7.97
CA GLY A 132 5.61 6.50 -8.61
C GLY A 132 4.24 7.09 -8.24
N TYR A 133 4.11 7.60 -7.02
CA TYR A 133 2.85 8.06 -6.45
C TYR A 133 2.98 9.46 -5.84
N LYS A 134 1.86 10.16 -5.74
CA LYS A 134 1.69 11.37 -4.92
C LYS A 134 0.56 11.16 -3.92
N VAL A 135 0.63 11.84 -2.79
CA VAL A 135 -0.47 11.85 -1.82
C VAL A 135 -1.56 12.81 -2.30
N THR A 136 -2.80 12.39 -2.20
CA THR A 136 -3.97 13.24 -2.44
C THR A 136 -5.04 12.93 -1.42
N GLN A 137 -5.90 13.91 -1.14
CA GLN A 137 -7.07 13.72 -0.30
C GLN A 137 -8.30 13.53 -1.18
N LEU A 138 -9.10 12.51 -0.88
CA LEU A 138 -10.37 12.20 -1.56
C LEU A 138 -11.43 11.87 -0.52
N ASP A 139 -12.69 12.17 -0.83
CA ASP A 139 -13.80 11.80 0.05
C ASP A 139 -14.13 10.31 -0.12
N GLY A 140 -14.00 9.57 0.98
CA GLY A 140 -14.32 8.15 1.06
C GLY A 140 -15.50 7.90 1.99
N VAL A 141 -16.20 6.79 1.77
CA VAL A 141 -17.34 6.34 2.57
C VAL A 141 -16.93 5.09 3.33
N VAL A 142 -17.01 5.13 4.66
CA VAL A 142 -16.84 3.96 5.53
C VAL A 142 -18.08 3.08 5.39
N LEU A 143 -17.91 1.80 5.09
CA LEU A 143 -19.05 0.94 4.75
C LEU A 143 -19.91 0.55 5.97
N LYS A 144 -19.31 0.52 7.16
CA LYS A 144 -19.98 0.08 8.38
C LYS A 144 -21.11 1.00 8.81
N ASP A 145 -20.92 2.32 8.66
CA ASP A 145 -21.85 3.36 9.12
C ASP A 145 -22.28 4.33 8.00
N GLY A 146 -21.71 4.20 6.80
CA GLY A 146 -21.99 5.10 5.68
C GLY A 146 -21.37 6.48 5.83
N LEU A 147 -20.47 6.69 6.80
CA LEU A 147 -19.89 8.01 7.06
C LEU A 147 -18.94 8.42 5.94
N THR A 148 -19.17 9.62 5.40
CA THR A 148 -18.23 10.23 4.45
C THR A 148 -17.15 10.99 5.21
N VAL A 149 -15.89 10.62 4.99
CA VAL A 149 -14.71 11.24 5.62
C VAL A 149 -13.63 11.51 4.59
N PRO A 150 -12.83 12.58 4.77
CA PRO A 150 -11.73 12.86 3.86
C PRO A 150 -10.56 11.91 4.16
N MET A 151 -10.11 11.17 3.14
CA MET A 151 -9.06 10.15 3.24
C MET A 151 -7.85 10.52 2.40
N ASN A 152 -6.66 10.44 3.00
CA ASN A 152 -5.40 10.53 2.25
C ASN A 152 -5.21 9.21 1.50
N THR A 153 -4.82 9.27 0.23
CA THR A 153 -4.50 8.07 -0.54
C THR A 153 -3.35 8.35 -1.50
N LEU A 154 -2.80 7.28 -2.05
CA LEU A 154 -1.76 7.36 -3.07
C LEU A 154 -2.42 7.46 -4.43
N MET A 155 -1.90 8.30 -5.30
CA MET A 155 -2.37 8.42 -6.67
C MET A 155 -1.17 8.37 -7.59
N GLY A 156 -1.28 7.62 -8.69
CA GLY A 156 -0.24 7.58 -9.71
C GLY A 156 0.18 8.98 -10.12
N ARG A 157 1.49 9.24 -10.16
CA ARG A 157 2.01 10.56 -10.53
C ARG A 157 1.79 10.86 -12.01
N HIS A 158 1.90 9.83 -12.85
CA HIS A 158 1.67 9.92 -14.28
C HIS A 158 0.19 9.72 -14.61
N LYS A 159 -0.37 10.63 -15.40
CA LYS A 159 -1.75 10.51 -15.89
C LYS A 159 -1.77 9.62 -17.12
N LEU A 160 -2.08 8.34 -16.91
CA LEU A 160 -2.29 7.38 -17.98
C LEU A 160 -3.77 7.05 -18.07
N GLY A 161 -4.32 7.22 -19.28
CA GLY A 161 -5.71 6.84 -19.60
C GLY A 161 -5.86 5.33 -19.73
N ARG A 162 -7.09 4.85 -19.97
CA ARG A 162 -7.43 3.41 -20.04
C ARG A 162 -6.56 2.63 -21.02
N ALA A 163 -6.28 3.20 -22.20
CA ALA A 163 -5.42 2.57 -23.22
C ALA A 163 -3.93 2.46 -22.79
N GLY A 164 -3.52 3.22 -21.78
CA GLY A 164 -2.18 3.20 -21.20
C GLY A 164 -2.05 2.25 -20.01
N GLU A 165 -3.12 1.58 -19.58
CA GLU A 165 -3.06 0.60 -18.50
C GLU A 165 -2.23 -0.61 -18.91
N ARG A 166 -1.56 -1.22 -17.93
CA ARG A 166 -0.81 -2.48 -18.08
C ARG A 166 -1.41 -3.51 -17.15
N LEU A 167 -1.26 -4.79 -17.45
CA LEU A 167 -1.79 -5.81 -16.55
C LEU A 167 -0.88 -5.97 -15.33
N PRO A 168 -1.44 -6.20 -14.14
CA PRO A 168 -0.65 -6.56 -12.97
C PRO A 168 0.02 -7.93 -13.16
N SER A 169 1.10 -8.18 -12.43
CA SER A 169 1.60 -9.54 -12.29
C SER A 169 0.63 -10.41 -11.49
N GLU A 170 0.74 -11.73 -11.68
CA GLU A 170 0.01 -12.71 -10.87
C GLU A 170 0.35 -12.59 -9.38
N ARG A 171 1.61 -12.32 -9.06
CA ARG A 171 2.05 -12.06 -7.68
C ARG A 171 1.32 -10.86 -7.08
N TYR A 172 1.25 -9.74 -7.80
CA TYR A 172 0.58 -8.53 -7.33
C TYR A 172 -0.93 -8.74 -7.16
N LYS A 173 -1.58 -9.39 -8.13
CA LYS A 173 -3.00 -9.77 -8.01
C LYS A 173 -3.25 -10.60 -6.75
N ASN A 174 -2.41 -11.59 -6.48
CA ASN A 174 -2.57 -12.47 -5.32
C ASN A 174 -2.42 -11.70 -3.99
N VAL A 175 -1.57 -10.67 -3.95
CA VAL A 175 -1.49 -9.76 -2.79
C VAL A 175 -2.81 -9.02 -2.58
N LEU A 176 -3.42 -8.50 -3.64
CA LEU A 176 -4.71 -7.80 -3.55
C LEU A 176 -5.85 -8.73 -3.12
N ALA A 177 -5.98 -9.88 -3.78
CA ALA A 177 -7.02 -10.86 -3.48
C ALA A 177 -6.93 -11.37 -2.03
N ARG A 178 -5.72 -11.72 -1.58
CA ARG A 178 -5.49 -12.13 -0.19
C ARG A 178 -5.84 -11.04 0.80
N ALA A 179 -5.38 -9.81 0.57
CA ALA A 179 -5.69 -8.69 1.47
C ALA A 179 -7.18 -8.38 1.51
N ALA A 180 -7.88 -8.47 0.38
CA ALA A 180 -9.32 -8.24 0.30
C ALA A 180 -10.10 -9.27 1.12
N SER A 181 -9.69 -10.54 1.04
CA SER A 181 -10.28 -11.62 1.83
C SER A 181 -9.97 -11.49 3.32
N GLU A 182 -8.70 -11.27 3.70
CA GLU A 182 -8.26 -11.13 5.10
C GLU A 182 -8.94 -9.96 5.82
N GLN A 183 -9.28 -8.89 5.10
CA GLN A 183 -9.89 -7.68 5.67
C GLN A 183 -11.41 -7.65 5.52
N GLY A 184 -12.03 -8.68 4.93
CA GLY A 184 -13.48 -8.76 4.77
C GLY A 184 -14.07 -7.71 3.84
N LEU A 185 -13.43 -7.42 2.69
CA LEU A 185 -14.08 -6.63 1.64
C LEU A 185 -15.35 -7.34 1.12
N PRO A 186 -16.31 -6.65 0.50
CA PRO A 186 -17.50 -7.29 -0.04
C PRO A 186 -17.18 -8.44 -1.01
N ASP A 187 -17.90 -9.56 -0.93
CA ASP A 187 -17.63 -10.78 -1.72
C ASP A 187 -17.53 -10.52 -3.22
N TRP A 188 -18.40 -9.66 -3.76
CA TRP A 188 -18.38 -9.29 -5.17
C TRP A 188 -17.08 -8.56 -5.57
N TYR A 189 -16.47 -7.80 -4.65
CA TYR A 189 -15.21 -7.10 -4.90
C TYR A 189 -14.01 -8.04 -4.75
N GLN A 190 -14.08 -8.99 -3.81
CA GLN A 190 -13.10 -10.06 -3.71
C GLN A 190 -13.05 -10.86 -5.03
N GLN A 191 -14.21 -11.30 -5.52
CA GLN A 191 -14.32 -11.99 -6.82
C GLN A 191 -13.82 -11.13 -7.99
N ARG A 192 -14.08 -9.81 -7.97
CA ARG A 192 -13.55 -8.88 -8.99
C ARG A 192 -12.01 -8.89 -8.99
N LEU A 193 -11.37 -8.86 -7.82
CA LEU A 193 -9.91 -8.88 -7.71
C LEU A 193 -9.31 -10.25 -8.09
N GLU A 194 -9.96 -11.34 -7.72
CA GLU A 194 -9.53 -12.71 -8.08
C GLU A 194 -9.54 -12.94 -9.59
N ASN A 195 -10.58 -12.42 -10.26
CA ASN A 195 -10.79 -12.50 -11.70
C ASN A 195 -10.06 -11.42 -12.51
N GLN A 196 -9.29 -10.54 -11.85
CA GLN A 196 -8.53 -9.50 -12.54
C GLN A 196 -7.54 -10.14 -13.54
N PRO A 197 -7.58 -9.75 -14.83
CA PRO A 197 -6.59 -10.20 -15.81
C PRO A 197 -5.17 -9.83 -15.38
N THR A 198 -4.23 -10.74 -15.65
CA THR A 198 -2.82 -10.59 -15.27
C THR A 198 -1.92 -10.73 -16.48
N PHE A 199 -0.77 -10.07 -16.42
CA PHE A 199 0.31 -10.28 -17.36
C PHE A 199 0.82 -11.72 -17.25
N LYS A 200 0.86 -12.42 -18.38
CA LYS A 200 1.37 -13.79 -18.49
C LYS A 200 2.64 -13.80 -19.36
N PRO A 201 3.81 -14.07 -18.77
CA PRO A 201 5.05 -14.21 -19.52
C PRO A 201 4.95 -15.33 -20.57
N ARG A 202 5.55 -15.12 -21.74
CA ARG A 202 5.61 -16.15 -22.78
C ARG A 202 6.70 -17.17 -22.45
N ASP A 203 6.44 -18.45 -22.71
CA ASP A 203 7.40 -19.53 -22.48
C ASP A 203 8.17 -19.90 -23.76
N THR A 204 8.74 -18.92 -24.44
CA THR A 204 9.62 -19.16 -25.60
C THR A 204 11.05 -18.77 -25.25
N ARG A 205 12.03 -19.56 -25.71
CA ARG A 205 13.46 -19.26 -25.48
C ARG A 205 13.85 -17.86 -25.97
N TRP A 206 13.25 -17.42 -27.07
CA TRP A 206 13.47 -16.09 -27.63
C TRP A 206 12.97 -14.98 -26.70
N TYR A 207 11.75 -15.12 -26.18
CA TYR A 207 11.21 -14.19 -25.18
C TYR A 207 12.07 -14.18 -23.91
N GLN A 208 12.46 -15.35 -23.40
CA GLN A 208 13.30 -15.47 -22.20
C GLN A 208 14.69 -14.84 -22.39
N LEU A 209 15.24 -14.84 -23.60
CA LEU A 209 16.46 -14.10 -23.92
C LEU A 209 16.22 -12.59 -23.78
N GLY A 210 15.12 -12.06 -24.34
CA GLY A 210 14.74 -10.66 -24.19
C GLY A 210 14.60 -10.24 -22.73
N VAL A 211 13.89 -11.04 -21.92
CA VAL A 211 13.76 -10.82 -20.47
C VAL A 211 15.13 -10.72 -19.80
N LYS A 212 16.07 -11.62 -20.11
CA LYS A 212 17.44 -11.62 -19.54
C LYS A 212 18.28 -10.43 -20.00
N LEU A 213 18.04 -9.89 -21.20
CA LEU A 213 18.72 -8.69 -21.69
C LEU A 213 18.12 -7.40 -21.10
N PHE A 214 16.83 -7.42 -20.75
CA PHE A 214 16.11 -6.25 -20.26
C PHE A 214 16.14 -6.11 -18.74
N LEU A 215 15.65 -7.11 -18.01
CA LEU A 215 15.35 -6.99 -16.57
C LEU A 215 16.57 -6.69 -15.69
N PRO A 216 17.72 -7.37 -15.81
CA PRO A 216 18.83 -7.15 -14.87
C PRO A 216 19.33 -5.71 -14.87
N PHE A 217 19.37 -5.09 -16.06
CA PHE A 217 19.77 -3.69 -16.22
C PHE A 217 18.76 -2.77 -15.53
N TRP A 218 17.47 -2.89 -15.85
CA TRP A 218 16.44 -1.98 -15.33
C TRP A 218 16.13 -2.20 -13.84
N ILE A 219 16.22 -3.43 -13.33
CA ILE A 219 16.14 -3.71 -11.89
C ILE A 219 17.30 -3.02 -11.16
N LYS A 220 18.51 -3.10 -11.69
CA LYS A 220 19.67 -2.40 -11.10
C LYS A 220 19.45 -0.89 -11.10
N MET A 221 18.95 -0.31 -12.20
CA MET A 221 18.63 1.13 -12.26
C MET A 221 17.55 1.51 -11.24
N ALA A 222 16.49 0.72 -11.11
CA ALA A 222 15.42 0.97 -10.14
C ALA A 222 15.93 0.95 -8.70
N ILE A 223 16.81 -0.01 -8.33
CA ILE A 223 17.44 -0.04 -7.00
C ILE A 223 18.30 1.20 -6.76
N LEU A 224 19.03 1.67 -7.78
CA LEU A 224 19.83 2.90 -7.66
C LEU A 224 18.96 4.14 -7.46
N VAL A 225 17.87 4.26 -8.24
CA VAL A 225 16.88 5.33 -8.11
C VAL A 225 16.23 5.30 -6.74
N GLU A 226 15.78 4.14 -6.26
CA GLU A 226 15.14 3.99 -4.94
C GLU A 226 16.10 4.43 -3.83
N LYS A 227 17.37 3.99 -3.87
CA LYS A 227 18.40 4.41 -2.92
C LYS A 227 18.68 5.91 -2.99
N ALA A 228 18.74 6.48 -4.18
CA ALA A 228 18.96 7.92 -4.37
C ALA A 228 17.76 8.73 -3.87
N ALA A 229 16.54 8.31 -4.19
CA ALA A 229 15.30 8.92 -3.71
C ALA A 229 15.28 8.94 -2.18
N HIS A 230 15.55 7.81 -1.52
CA HIS A 230 15.61 7.74 -0.05
C HIS A 230 16.68 8.66 0.56
N ARG A 231 17.83 8.84 -0.08
CA ARG A 231 18.89 9.74 0.40
C ARG A 231 18.56 11.22 0.20
N LEU A 232 17.79 11.54 -0.82
CA LEU A 232 17.42 12.91 -1.20
C LEU A 232 16.05 13.32 -0.65
N GLN A 233 15.32 12.42 0.01
CA GLN A 233 14.03 12.72 0.62
C GLN A 233 14.15 13.89 1.59
N THR A 234 13.33 14.91 1.36
CA THR A 234 13.14 16.04 2.27
C THR A 234 12.35 15.61 3.51
N ALA A 235 12.26 16.49 4.51
CA ALA A 235 11.46 16.25 5.72
C ALA A 235 9.97 15.92 5.41
N ASP A 236 9.46 16.40 4.27
CA ASP A 236 8.10 16.16 3.80
C ASP A 236 7.96 14.84 3.01
N GLY A 237 9.02 14.04 2.92
CA GLY A 237 9.05 12.72 2.29
C GLY A 237 9.04 12.71 0.76
N HIS A 238 9.24 13.86 0.14
CA HIS A 238 9.35 14.00 -1.31
C HIS A 238 10.80 14.20 -1.72
N ALA A 239 11.20 13.59 -2.85
CA ALA A 239 12.47 13.88 -3.49
C ALA A 239 12.45 15.26 -4.20
N PRO A 240 13.61 15.91 -4.42
CA PRO A 240 13.66 17.21 -5.08
C PRO A 240 13.10 17.16 -6.50
N ALA A 241 12.50 18.27 -6.96
CA ALA A 241 11.86 18.34 -8.27
C ALA A 241 12.80 17.98 -9.44
N TRP A 242 14.07 18.41 -9.38
CA TRP A 242 15.06 18.06 -10.41
C TRP A 242 15.33 16.55 -10.49
N PHE A 243 15.27 15.86 -9.34
CA PHE A 243 15.47 14.41 -9.28
C PHE A 243 14.27 13.68 -9.87
N LEU A 244 13.05 14.13 -9.54
CA LEU A 244 11.82 13.58 -10.11
C LEU A 244 11.78 13.79 -11.64
N ALA A 245 12.20 14.95 -12.14
CA ALA A 245 12.30 15.21 -13.57
C ALA A 245 13.34 14.29 -14.26
N GLY A 246 14.51 14.09 -13.64
CA GLY A 246 15.51 13.16 -14.15
C GLY A 246 15.03 11.71 -14.17
N PHE A 247 14.31 11.29 -13.13
CA PHE A 247 13.63 9.99 -13.10
C PHE A 247 12.60 9.87 -14.23
N ASP A 248 11.80 10.90 -14.48
CA ASP A 248 10.80 10.88 -15.56
C ASP A 248 11.44 10.64 -16.91
N VAL A 249 12.54 11.33 -17.21
CA VAL A 249 13.29 11.14 -18.45
C VAL A 249 13.77 9.70 -18.56
N LEU A 250 14.41 9.15 -17.51
CA LEU A 250 14.89 7.77 -17.51
C LEU A 250 13.76 6.75 -17.67
N PHE A 251 12.64 6.98 -17.00
CA PHE A 251 11.46 6.14 -17.01
C PHE A 251 10.79 6.12 -18.39
N TRP A 252 10.64 7.28 -19.03
CA TRP A 252 10.10 7.34 -20.39
C TRP A 252 11.07 6.76 -21.41
N ILE A 253 12.39 6.92 -21.25
CA ILE A 253 13.38 6.22 -22.08
C ILE A 253 13.18 4.71 -21.99
N MET A 254 13.02 4.15 -20.79
CA MET A 254 12.75 2.72 -20.59
C MET A 254 11.49 2.28 -21.33
N TRP A 255 10.38 3.00 -21.15
CA TRP A 255 9.09 2.63 -21.73
C TRP A 255 9.06 2.82 -23.25
N THR A 256 9.63 3.90 -23.79
CA THR A 256 9.76 4.09 -25.24
C THR A 256 10.66 3.01 -25.86
N TYR A 257 11.77 2.66 -25.23
CA TYR A 257 12.63 1.57 -25.69
C TYR A 257 11.87 0.22 -25.66
N HIS A 258 11.12 -0.06 -24.59
CA HIS A 258 10.28 -1.26 -24.51
C HIS A 258 9.22 -1.28 -25.63
N ASP A 259 8.41 -0.25 -25.74
CA ASP A 259 7.23 -0.23 -26.63
C ASP A 259 7.61 -0.17 -28.10
N CYS A 260 8.68 0.54 -28.47
CA CYS A 260 9.05 0.74 -29.87
C CYS A 260 10.11 -0.24 -30.40
N ILE A 261 10.96 -0.79 -29.54
CA ILE A 261 12.13 -1.59 -29.98
C ILE A 261 12.10 -2.98 -29.35
N HIS A 262 12.21 -3.06 -28.02
CA HIS A 262 12.46 -4.32 -27.36
C HIS A 262 11.28 -5.31 -27.49
N SER A 263 10.05 -4.80 -27.33
CA SER A 263 8.85 -5.62 -27.41
C SER A 263 8.51 -6.08 -28.84
N VAL A 264 8.92 -5.31 -29.86
CA VAL A 264 8.79 -5.69 -31.27
C VAL A 264 9.70 -6.89 -31.58
N ILE A 265 10.90 -6.91 -30.99
CA ILE A 265 11.88 -7.97 -31.23
C ILE A 265 11.59 -9.22 -30.39
N PHE A 266 11.38 -9.06 -29.08
CA PHE A 266 11.33 -10.18 -28.13
C PHE A 266 9.91 -10.52 -27.64
N GLY A 267 8.92 -9.70 -27.94
CA GLY A 267 7.56 -9.79 -27.42
C GLY A 267 7.32 -8.88 -26.22
N ARG A 268 6.04 -8.52 -26.00
CA ARG A 268 5.62 -7.58 -24.95
C ARG A 268 5.76 -8.16 -23.55
N GLY A 269 6.21 -7.33 -22.62
CA GLY A 269 6.38 -7.67 -21.20
C GLY A 269 5.35 -7.04 -20.27
N ASP A 270 4.21 -6.58 -20.78
CA ASP A 270 3.37 -5.61 -20.05
C ASP A 270 1.85 -5.89 -20.06
N GLY A 271 1.46 -7.00 -20.67
CA GLY A 271 0.07 -7.47 -20.64
C GLY A 271 -0.87 -6.80 -21.64
N LEU A 272 -0.33 -6.05 -22.60
CA LEU A 272 -1.05 -5.62 -23.80
C LEU A 272 -0.86 -6.59 -24.96
#